data_AF-A0A849QY20-F1
#
_entry.id   AF-A0A849QY20-F1
#
_cell.length_a   1.000
_cell.length_b   1.000
_cell.length_c   1.000
_cell.angle_alpha   90.00
_cell.angle_beta   90.00
_cell.angle_gamma   90.00
#
_symmetry.space_group_name_H-M   'P 1'
#
loop_
_entity.id
_entity.type
_entity.pdbx_description
1 polymer ?
#
loop_
_entity_poly.entity_id
_entity_poly.type
_entity_poly.pdbx_seq_one_letter_code
_entity_poly.pdbx_strand_id
1 'polypeptide(L)'
;FLFVTLPLAARHIMAGSIMCWARAISEFGAVVIIAYYPMIGPTLVYDRYLSYGLSASRPIAVLLILVTLTIFIAVRLISAGWRIYDKD
;
A
#
# COMPACT_ATOMS: atom_id res chain seq x y z
N PHE A 1 19.18 15.32 17.85
CA PHE A 1 18.33 14.69 16.81
C PHE A 1 17.50 13.53 17.38
N LEU A 2 18.12 12.44 17.87
CA LEU A 2 17.41 11.23 18.31
C LEU A 2 16.47 11.39 19.52
N PHE A 3 16.78 12.30 20.46
CA PHE A 3 16.00 12.42 21.71
C PHE A 3 14.96 13.55 21.71
N VAL A 4 15.01 14.45 20.73
CA VAL A 4 14.14 15.65 20.70
C VAL A 4 13.40 15.74 19.37
N THR A 5 14.14 15.78 18.26
CA THR A 5 13.57 15.92 16.92
C THR A 5 12.85 14.65 16.45
N LEU A 6 13.48 13.49 16.64
CA LEU A 6 12.95 12.21 16.17
C LEU A 6 11.62 11.85 16.87
N PRO A 7 11.48 11.96 18.21
CA PRO A 7 10.21 11.64 18.88
C PRO A 7 9.09 12.62 18.51
N LEU A 8 9.40 13.92 18.35
CA LEU A 8 8.42 14.91 17.87
C LEU A 8 7.95 14.64 16.44
N ALA A 9 8.87 14.22 15.57
CA ALA A 9 8.58 13.95 14.16
C ALA A 9 8.04 12.53 13.91
N ALA A 10 8.11 11.62 14.88
CA ALA A 10 7.78 10.20 14.71
C ALA A 10 6.39 9.99 14.11
N ARG A 11 5.39 10.79 14.50
CA ARG A 11 4.03 10.73 13.94
C ARG A 11 4.00 11.00 12.43
N HIS A 12 4.74 12.02 12.00
CA HIS A 12 4.79 12.47 10.61
C HIS A 12 5.61 11.50 9.77
N ILE A 13 6.69 10.95 10.35
CA ILE A 13 7.50 9.90 9.73
C ILE A 13 6.65 8.65 9.51
N MET A 14 5.90 8.19 10.52
CA MET A 14 5.01 7.03 10.37
C MET A 14 3.94 7.24 9.30
N ALA A 15 3.27 8.39 9.30
CA ALA A 15 2.30 8.72 8.24
C ALA A 15 2.95 8.73 6.86
N GLY A 16 4.14 9.33 6.72
CA GLY A 16 4.94 9.35 5.50
C GLY A 16 5.34 7.94 5.04
N SER A 17 5.79 7.08 5.96
CA SER A 17 6.15 5.69 5.67
C SER A 17 4.96 4.88 5.17
N ILE A 18 3.77 5.07 5.75
CA ILE A 18 2.53 4.42 5.30
C ILE A 18 2.17 4.87 3.88
N MET A 19 2.25 6.18 3.60
CA MET A 19 1.99 6.71 2.24
C MET A 19 2.99 6.18 1.22
N CYS A 20 4.28 6.12 1.58
CA CYS A 20 5.33 5.55 0.74
C CYS A 20 5.07 4.06 0.46
N TRP A 21 4.68 3.30 1.47
CA TRP A 21 4.34 1.89 1.31
C TRP A 21 3.12 1.67 0.40
N ALA A 22 2.06 2.45 0.59
CA ALA A 22 0.89 2.43 -0.29
C ALA A 22 1.26 2.75 -1.75
N ARG A 23 2.17 3.72 -1.94
CA ARG A 23 2.69 4.08 -3.25
C ARG A 23 3.52 2.96 -3.89
N ALA A 24 4.34 2.27 -3.10
CA ALA A 24 5.15 1.15 -3.56
C ALA A 24 4.29 -0.06 -3.99
N ILE A 25 3.20 -0.35 -3.26
CA ILE A 25 2.26 -1.42 -3.66
C ILE A 25 1.54 -1.09 -4.97
N SER A 26 1.29 0.19 -5.20
CA SER A 26 0.60 0.68 -6.39
C SER A 26 1.53 0.79 -7.61
N GLU A 27 2.83 0.51 -7.46
CA GLU A 27 3.75 0.47 -8.60
C GLU A 27 3.51 -0.77 -9.46
N PHE A 28 3.46 -0.54 -10.77
CA PHE A 28 3.32 -1.58 -11.78
C PHE A 28 4.33 -1.36 -12.90
N GLY A 29 4.34 -0.17 -13.51
CA GLY A 29 5.14 0.12 -14.68
C GLY A 29 6.65 -0.02 -14.42
N ALA A 30 7.15 0.61 -13.36
CA ALA A 30 8.59 0.55 -13.06
C ALA A 30 9.05 -0.89 -12.75
N VAL A 31 8.22 -1.66 -12.04
CA VAL A 31 8.56 -3.03 -11.64
C VAL A 31 8.57 -3.98 -12.83
N VAL A 32 7.56 -3.91 -13.71
CA VAL A 32 7.48 -4.77 -14.91
C VAL A 32 8.71 -4.62 -15.81
N ILE A 33 9.22 -3.39 -15.95
CA ILE A 33 10.37 -3.11 -16.83
C ILE A 33 11.67 -3.65 -16.22
N ILE A 34 11.86 -3.54 -14.90
CA ILE A 34 13.10 -3.97 -14.24
C ILE A 34 13.11 -5.48 -13.96
N ALA A 35 12.02 -6.00 -13.39
CA ALA A 35 11.93 -7.37 -12.93
C ALA A 35 10.50 -7.89 -13.04
N TYR A 36 10.19 -8.57 -14.14
CA TYR A 36 8.89 -9.19 -14.36
C TYR A 36 8.67 -10.43 -13.48
N TYR A 37 9.71 -11.24 -13.29
CA TYR A 37 9.75 -12.33 -12.31
C TYR A 37 10.67 -11.91 -11.17
N PRO A 38 10.25 -12.02 -9.90
CA PRO A 38 9.03 -12.67 -9.37
C PRO A 38 7.76 -11.82 -9.52
N MET A 39 6.64 -12.46 -9.89
CA MET A 39 5.37 -11.78 -10.08
C MET A 39 4.81 -11.23 -8.76
N ILE A 40 4.51 -9.94 -8.75
CA ILE A 40 3.79 -9.24 -7.69
C ILE A 40 2.29 -9.11 -8.04
N GLY A 41 1.46 -8.68 -7.08
CA GLY A 41 0.01 -8.57 -7.26
C GLY A 41 -0.43 -7.85 -8.55
N PRO A 42 0.05 -6.61 -8.82
CA PRO A 42 -0.29 -5.88 -10.05
C PRO A 42 0.15 -6.59 -11.33
N THR A 43 1.35 -7.19 -11.34
CA THR A 43 1.86 -7.92 -12.51
C THR A 43 1.07 -9.19 -12.78
N LEU A 44 0.59 -9.86 -11.72
CA LEU A 44 -0.27 -11.04 -11.84
C LEU A 44 -1.63 -10.69 -12.45
N VAL A 45 -2.25 -9.57 -12.04
CA VAL A 45 -3.52 -9.12 -12.62
C VAL A 45 -3.37 -8.83 -14.11
N TYR A 46 -2.26 -8.20 -14.49
CA TYR A 46 -1.93 -7.90 -15.89
C TYR A 46 -1.66 -9.16 -16.71
N ASP A 47 -0.85 -10.08 -16.21
CA ASP A 47 -0.56 -11.36 -16.86
C ASP A 47 -1.84 -12.17 -17.13
N ARG A 48 -2.74 -12.22 -16.14
CA ARG A 48 -4.01 -12.95 -16.26
C ARG A 48 -4.99 -12.27 -17.18
N TYR A 49 -4.94 -10.95 -17.29
CA TYR A 49 -5.71 -10.21 -18.27
C TYR A 49 -5.27 -10.54 -19.71
N LEU A 50 -3.95 -10.61 -19.95
CA LEU A 50 -3.42 -10.98 -21.26
C LEU A 50 -3.67 -12.46 -21.61
N SER A 51 -3.46 -13.35 -20.65
CA SER A 51 -3.49 -14.81 -20.90
C SER A 51 -4.91 -15.39 -20.97
N TYR A 52 -5.84 -14.88 -20.16
CA TYR A 52 -7.17 -15.48 -19.96
C TYR A 52 -8.32 -14.48 -20.13
N GLY A 53 -8.00 -13.23 -20.48
CA GLY A 53 -8.98 -12.17 -20.69
C GLY A 53 -9.60 -11.60 -19.40
N LEU A 54 -10.59 -10.73 -19.58
CA LEU A 54 -11.17 -9.93 -18.51
C LEU A 54 -11.89 -10.76 -17.44
N SER A 55 -12.53 -11.88 -17.81
CA SER A 55 -13.29 -12.72 -16.87
C SER A 55 -12.39 -13.37 -15.82
N ALA A 56 -11.18 -13.78 -16.19
CA ALA A 56 -10.23 -14.40 -15.28
C ALA A 56 -9.42 -13.38 -14.45
N SER A 57 -9.20 -12.17 -14.98
CA SER A 57 -8.45 -11.11 -14.27
C SER A 57 -9.30 -10.40 -13.20
N ARG A 58 -10.60 -10.19 -13.46
CA ARG A 58 -11.54 -9.53 -12.53
C ARG A 58 -11.51 -10.05 -11.09
N PRO A 59 -11.61 -11.36 -10.79
CA PRO A 59 -11.62 -11.84 -9.42
C PRO A 59 -10.32 -11.53 -8.67
N ILE A 60 -9.18 -11.58 -9.37
CA ILE A 60 -7.85 -11.30 -8.79
C ILE A 60 -7.72 -9.81 -8.48
N ALA A 61 -8.18 -8.95 -9.40
CA ALA A 61 -8.20 -7.51 -9.19
C ALA A 61 -9.08 -7.12 -8.00
N VAL A 62 -10.28 -7.71 -7.88
CA VAL A 62 -11.19 -7.47 -6.76
C VAL A 62 -10.56 -7.90 -5.43
N LEU A 63 -9.93 -9.08 -5.39
CA LEU A 63 -9.25 -9.57 -4.19
C LEU A 63 -8.12 -8.61 -3.77
N LEU A 64 -7.33 -8.15 -4.73
CA LEU A 64 -6.24 -7.21 -4.48
C LEU A 64 -6.76 -5.86 -3.94
N ILE A 65 -7.88 -5.35 -4.50
CA ILE A 65 -8.56 -4.15 -4.01
C ILE A 65 -9.07 -4.36 -2.57
N LEU A 66 -9.71 -5.48 -2.28
CA LEU A 66 -10.21 -5.78 -0.93
C LEU A 66 -9.09 -5.87 0.11
N VAL A 67 -7.98 -6.54 -0.23
CA VAL A 67 -6.82 -6.64 0.66
C VAL A 67 -6.20 -5.26 0.92
N THR A 68 -5.96 -4.47 -0.13
CA THR A 68 -5.37 -3.13 0.01
C THR A 68 -6.27 -2.18 0.79
N LEU A 69 -7.58 -2.18 0.54
CA LEU A 69 -8.54 -1.40 1.32
C LEU A 69 -8.57 -1.83 2.78
N THR A 70 -8.60 -3.14 3.06
CA THR A 70 -8.64 -3.66 4.42
C THR A 70 -7.41 -3.22 5.22
N ILE A 71 -6.22 -3.33 4.62
CA ILE A 71 -4.98 -2.89 5.26
C ILE A 71 -4.99 -1.38 5.48
N PHE A 72 -5.40 -0.60 4.48
CA PHE A 72 -5.42 0.86 4.60
C PHE A 72 -6.41 1.33 5.67
N ILE A 73 -7.59 0.72 5.75
CA ILE A 73 -8.57 1.00 6.80
C ILE A 73 -8.02 0.61 8.17
N ALA A 74 -7.42 -0.57 8.31
CA ALA A 74 -6.83 -1.01 9.57
C ALA A 74 -5.75 -0.03 10.06
N VAL A 75 -4.83 0.36 9.18
CA VAL A 75 -3.78 1.34 9.48
C VAL A 75 -4.38 2.71 9.83
N ARG A 76 -5.41 3.15 9.10
CA ARG A 76 -6.10 4.41 9.37
C ARG A 76 -6.79 4.41 10.74
N LEU A 77 -7.42 3.30 11.14
CA LEU A 77 -8.07 3.17 12.44
C LEU A 77 -7.06 3.21 13.58
N ILE A 78 -5.94 2.50 13.43
CA ILE A 78 -4.83 2.53 14.41
C ILE A 78 -4.28 3.96 14.53
N SER A 79 -4.07 4.64 13.40
CA SER A 79 -3.59 6.02 13.37
C SER A 79 -4.60 7.02 13.95
N ALA A 80 -5.91 6.79 13.75
CA ALA A 80 -6.96 7.68 14.24
C ALA A 80 -7.05 7.72 15.77
N GLY A 81 -6.72 6.63 16.46
CA GLY A 81 -6.69 6.58 17.93
C GLY A 81 -5.70 7.58 18.54
N TRP A 82 -4.66 7.96 17.81
CA TRP A 82 -3.67 8.93 18.27
C TRP A 82 -4.10 10.39 18.11
N ARG A 83 -5.17 10.65 17.35
CA ARG A 83 -5.72 12.00 17.15
C ARG A 83 -6.47 12.53 18.38
N ILE A 84 -6.80 11.67 19.35
CA ILE A 84 -7.58 12.02 20.54
C ILE A 84 -6.73 12.76 21.59
N TYR A 85 -5.41 12.59 21.59
CA TYR A 85 -4.49 13.25 22.53
C TYR A 85 -4.01 14.64 22.06
N ASP A 86 -4.40 15.09 20.87
CA ASP A 86 -4.03 16.39 20.28
C ASP A 86 -5.11 17.45 20.58
N LYS A 87 -5.70 17.38 21.77
CA LYS A 87 -6.61 18.40 22.33
C LYS A 87 -5.99 19.00 23.58
N ASP A 88 -4.88 19.70 23.42
CA ASP A 88 -4.38 20.73 24.34
C ASP A 88 -3.65 21.81 23.52
#